data_AF-A0A2Z6AIB4-F1
#
_entry.id   AF-A0A2Z6AIB4-F1
#
_cell.length_a   1.000
_cell.length_b   1.000
_cell.length_c   1.000
_cell.angle_alpha   90.00
_cell.angle_beta   90.00
_cell.angle_gamma   90.00
#
_symmetry.space_group_name_H-M   'P 1'
#
loop_
_entity.id
_entity.type
_entity.pdbx_description
1 polymer ?
#
loop_
_entity_poly.entity_id
_entity_poly.type
_entity_poly.pdbx_seq_one_letter_code
_entity_poly.pdbx_strand_id
1 'polypeptide(L)' 'MSRVVLNKPQAMRYWTTRFDLSVEELTEAVDAVGDDVAAVAAYLNHPA' A
#
# COMPACT_ATOMS: atom_id res chain seq x y z
N MET A 1 -13.99 4.17 -2.95
CA MET A 1 -13.25 3.46 -1.88
C MET A 1 -12.16 2.64 -2.55
N SER A 2 -10.94 3.17 -2.56
CA SER A 2 -9.78 2.50 -3.14
C SER A 2 -9.10 1.70 -2.03
N ARG A 3 -8.83 0.41 -2.26
CA ARG A 3 -8.17 -0.47 -1.28
C ARG A 3 -6.86 -0.99 -1.83
N VAL A 4 -5.87 -1.14 -0.95
CA VAL A 4 -4.59 -1.77 -1.26
C VAL A 4 -4.81 -3.28 -1.29
N VAL A 5 -4.54 -3.88 -2.45
CA VAL A 5 -4.79 -5.31 -2.68
C VAL A 5 -3.46 -6.03 -2.82
N LEU A 6 -3.13 -6.88 -1.84
CA LEU A 6 -1.89 -7.66 -1.82
C LEU A 6 -2.06 -9.09 -2.36
N ASN A 7 -3.29 -9.54 -2.64
CA ASN A 7 -3.55 -10.91 -3.10
C ASN A 7 -3.25 -11.14 -4.59
N LYS A 8 -2.91 -10.08 -5.34
CA LYS A 8 -2.60 -10.14 -6.77
C LYS A 8 -1.20 -9.58 -7.01
N PRO A 9 -0.30 -10.33 -7.69
CA PRO A 9 1.04 -9.84 -8.03
C PRO A 9 1.04 -8.52 -8.82
N GLN A 10 0.03 -8.32 -9.67
CA GLN A 10 -0.12 -7.08 -10.44
C GLN A 10 -0.50 -5.89 -9.56
N ALA A 11 -1.36 -6.11 -8.56
CA ALA A 11 -1.76 -5.07 -7.62
C ALA A 11 -0.60 -4.72 -6.67
N MET A 12 0.15 -5.71 -6.18
CA MET A 12 1.37 -5.48 -5.41
C MET A 12 2.35 -4.61 -6.20
N ARG A 13 2.66 -4.96 -7.45
CA ARG A 13 3.55 -4.15 -8.31
C ARG A 13 3.05 -2.73 -8.52
N TYR A 14 1.74 -2.55 -8.72
CA TYR A 14 1.15 -1.22 -8.86
C TYR A 14 1.37 -0.37 -7.60
N TRP A 15 1.08 -0.91 -6.42
CA TRP A 15 1.19 -0.20 -5.15
C TRP A 15 2.64 0.06 -4.74
N THR A 16 3.54 -0.91 -4.91
CA THR A 16 4.98 -0.72 -4.66
C THR A 16 5.58 0.34 -5.57
N THR A 17 5.12 0.41 -6.84
CA THR A 17 5.55 1.46 -7.77
C THR A 17 4.95 2.83 -7.42
N ARG A 18 3.69 2.86 -6.96
CA ARG A 18 3.00 4.11 -6.58
C ARG A 18 3.63 4.76 -5.35
N PHE A 19 3.97 3.95 -4.35
CA PHE A 19 4.52 4.39 -3.09
C PHE A 19 6.06 4.32 -3.04
N ASP A 20 6.70 3.95 -4.16
CA ASP A 20 8.15 3.81 -4.30
C ASP A 20 8.83 2.99 -3.18
N LEU A 21 8.22 1.86 -2.83
CA LEU A 21 8.63 1.03 -1.70
C LEU A 21 8.57 -0.46 -2.02
N SER A 22 9.16 -1.28 -1.17
CA SER A 22 9.18 -2.73 -1.32
C SER A 22 7.82 -3.39 -0.99
N VAL A 23 7.62 -4.63 -1.46
CA VAL A 23 6.40 -5.39 -1.11
C VAL A 23 6.31 -5.61 0.41
N GLU A 24 7.45 -5.74 1.09
CA GLU A 24 7.52 -5.92 2.54
C GLU A 24 7.02 -4.67 3.27
N GLU A 25 7.54 -3.49 2.91
CA GLU A 25 7.08 -2.21 3.49
C GLU A 25 5.61 -1.93 3.21
N LEU A 26 5.12 -2.29 2.00
CA LEU A 26 3.71 -2.15 1.67
C LEU A 26 2.85 -3.06 2.55
N THR A 27 3.31 -4.29 2.78
CA THR A 27 2.60 -5.29 3.57
C THR A 27 2.56 -4.86 5.03
N GLU A 28 3.67 -4.37 5.57
CA GLU A 28 3.76 -3.83 6.93
C GLU A 28 2.81 -2.64 7.11
N ALA A 29 2.78 -1.70 6.17
CA ALA A 29 1.88 -0.56 6.22
C ALA A 29 0.41 -1.02 6.23
N VAL A 30 0.04 -1.95 5.36
CA VAL A 30 -1.33 -2.51 5.29
C VAL A 30 -1.69 -3.28 6.56
N ASP A 31 -0.74 -3.99 7.19
CA ASP A 31 -0.97 -4.68 8.47
C ASP A 31 -1.15 -3.67 9.63
N ALA A 32 -0.42 -2.56 9.59
CA ALA A 32 -0.48 -1.51 10.61
C ALA A 32 -1.78 -0.69 10.59
N VAL A 33 -2.28 -0.31 9.40
CA VAL A 33 -3.42 0.62 9.26
C VAL A 33 -4.61 0.09 8.47
N GLY A 34 -4.51 -1.15 7.97
CA GLY A 34 -5.54 -1.79 7.14
C GLY A 34 -5.33 -1.56 5.63
N ASP A 35 -6.27 -2.07 4.85
CA ASP A 35 -6.21 -2.03 3.37
C ASP A 35 -6.74 -0.72 2.77
N ASP A 36 -7.00 0.32 3.56
CA ASP A 36 -7.45 1.60 3.04
C ASP A 36 -6.26 2.41 2.47
N VAL A 37 -6.39 2.85 1.22
CA VAL A 37 -5.30 3.55 0.51
C VAL A 37 -4.94 4.87 1.17
N ALA A 38 -5.93 5.61 1.70
CA ALA A 38 -5.66 6.89 2.34
C ALA A 38 -4.96 6.68 3.68
N ALA A 39 -5.35 5.65 4.43
CA ALA A 39 -4.67 5.29 5.68
C ALA A 39 -3.22 4.84 5.43
N VAL A 40 -3.00 3.97 4.44
CA VAL A 40 -1.66 3.50 4.04
C VAL A 40 -0.79 4.65 3.55
N ALA A 41 -1.33 5.52 2.69
CA ALA A 41 -0.61 6.70 2.21
C ALA A 41 -0.26 7.66 3.36
N ALA A 42 -1.18 7.89 4.30
CA ALA A 42 -0.94 8.72 5.48
C ALA A 42 0.14 8.11 6.40
N TYR A 43 0.12 6.79 6.62
CA TYR A 43 1.14 6.08 7.39
C TYR A 43 2.53 6.21 6.76
N LEU A 44 2.59 6.11 5.43
CA LEU A 44 3.81 6.21 4.64
C LEU A 44 4.26 7.65 4.36
N ASN A 45 3.54 8.67 4.86
CA ASN A 45 3.74 10.08 4.52
C ASN A 45 3.78 10.35 3.00
N HIS A 46 3.04 9.57 2.23
CA HIS A 46 2.97 9.67 0.77
C HIS A 46 1.67 10.35 0.34
N PRO A 47 1.67 11.17 -0.74
CA PRO A 47 0.42 11.64 -1.33
C PRO A 47 -0.42 10.45 -1.81
N ALA A 48 -1.67 10.40 -1.33
CA ALA A 48 -2.63 9.31 -1.58
C ALA A 48 -3.04 9.18 -3.05
#